data_AF-A0A4Y9SPB5-F1
#
_entry.id   AF-A0A4Y9SPB5-F1
#
_cell.length_a   1.000
_cell.length_b   1.000
_cell.length_c   1.000
_cell.angle_alpha   90.00
_cell.angle_beta   90.00
_cell.angle_gamma   90.00
#
_symmetry.space_group_name_H-M   'P 1'
#
loop_
_entity.id
_entity.type
_entity.pdbx_description
1 polymer ?
#
loop_
_entity_poly.entity_id
_entity_poly.type
_entity_poly.pdbx_seq_one_letter_code
_entity_poly.pdbx_strand_id
1 'polypeptide(L)'
;MTRTLSTTMQTAPATARLFLLLLERIRHGHLELITPDHTRMVFGDAHAGPGATLELHDWRACARILRAGDIGLADAWGAGWLDCPDLVALLRLALRNEAVLEPALFGGVLARCWYRLRHWLRPNSRDGSRRNIHAHYDIGNAFYRLWLDRSWTYSAAIFDGDYGQSLEQAQQRKYQRILDTLGLRAGDRVLEIGCGWGGFAEHAARRGIQVHGLTISAAQLEIAQQRIAEAGLQPLARLELRDYRDVGGQYDAVVSIEMFEAVGERYWPQYFATLAARLRPGGKALVQSITIDERHFARYRSSTDFIQQYIFPGGMLPSIERFQRGAARAGLDNLAHHAFGPDYAETLRRWRSAYHHAHQQVAAQGFDARFMRIWDLYFAYCEAAFDEGRTDVVQFLLQR
;
A
#
# COMPACT_ATOMS: atom_id res chain seq x y z
N MET A 1 -21.88 13.80 33.07
CA MET A 1 -21.01 12.80 32.42
C MET A 1 -19.82 12.34 33.28
N THR A 2 -19.55 12.95 34.43
CA THR A 2 -18.33 12.69 35.24
C THR A 2 -18.38 11.43 36.14
N ARG A 3 -19.57 10.88 36.44
CA ARG A 3 -19.72 9.73 37.35
C ARG A 3 -19.35 8.38 36.71
N THR A 4 -19.61 8.21 35.40
CA THR A 4 -19.40 6.94 34.68
C THR A 4 -17.93 6.65 34.40
N LEU A 5 -17.13 7.67 34.06
CA LEU A 5 -15.68 7.56 33.87
C LEU A 5 -14.98 7.02 35.13
N SER A 6 -15.41 7.47 36.31
CA SER A 6 -14.76 7.15 37.58
C SER A 6 -14.90 5.67 37.97
N THR A 7 -16.06 5.04 37.70
CA THR A 7 -16.31 3.64 38.08
C THR A 7 -15.59 2.65 37.17
N THR A 8 -15.59 2.88 35.85
CA THR A 8 -14.87 2.01 34.89
C THR A 8 -13.35 2.13 35.04
N MET A 9 -12.82 3.31 35.38
CA MET A 9 -11.39 3.43 35.69
C MET A 9 -10.97 2.65 36.95
N GLN A 10 -11.87 2.44 37.92
CA GLN A 10 -11.54 1.69 39.14
C GLN A 10 -11.41 0.18 38.88
N THR A 11 -12.21 -0.39 37.97
CA THR A 11 -12.22 -1.83 37.66
C THR A 11 -11.29 -2.21 36.50
N ALA A 12 -10.88 -1.25 35.65
CA ALA A 12 -9.99 -1.50 34.52
C ALA A 12 -8.53 -1.80 34.97
N PRO A 13 -7.82 -2.70 34.26
CA PRO A 13 -6.38 -2.93 34.48
C PRO A 13 -5.54 -1.65 34.33
N ALA A 14 -4.35 -1.61 34.93
CA ALA A 14 -3.50 -0.42 34.91
C ALA A 14 -3.15 0.09 33.50
N THR A 15 -2.90 -0.83 32.56
CA THR A 15 -2.64 -0.52 31.15
C THR A 15 -3.88 0.03 30.44
N ALA A 16 -5.07 -0.49 30.77
CA ALA A 16 -6.32 0.03 30.25
C ALA A 16 -6.57 1.47 30.73
N ARG A 17 -6.36 1.75 32.02
CA ARG A 17 -6.43 3.13 32.54
C ARG A 17 -5.49 4.09 31.80
N LEU A 18 -4.25 3.67 31.55
CA LEU A 18 -3.29 4.50 30.80
C LEU A 18 -3.78 4.75 29.36
N PHE A 19 -4.31 3.73 28.69
CA PHE A 19 -4.89 3.89 27.35
C PHE A 19 -6.05 4.88 27.35
N LEU A 20 -6.97 4.79 28.32
CA LEU A 20 -8.10 5.72 28.45
C LEU A 20 -7.63 7.17 28.67
N LEU A 21 -6.60 7.39 29.49
CA LEU A 21 -5.99 8.72 29.68
C LEU A 21 -5.36 9.27 28.40
N LEU A 22 -4.85 8.41 27.52
CA LEU A 22 -4.36 8.87 26.21
C LEU A 22 -5.49 9.33 25.30
N LEU A 23 -6.64 8.65 25.34
CA LEU A 23 -7.82 9.02 24.55
C LEU A 23 -8.38 10.39 24.94
N GLU A 24 -8.24 10.80 26.22
CA GLU A 24 -8.61 12.17 26.66
C GLU A 24 -7.84 13.28 25.91
N ARG A 25 -6.74 12.93 25.23
CA ARG A 25 -5.95 13.87 24.44
C ARG A 25 -6.49 14.05 23.02
N ILE A 26 -7.56 13.36 22.61
CA ILE A 26 -8.20 13.58 21.30
C ILE A 26 -8.66 15.05 21.21
N ARG A 27 -8.23 15.74 20.15
CA ARG A 27 -8.53 17.16 19.88
C ARG A 27 -9.35 17.38 18.62
N HIS A 28 -9.23 16.49 17.64
CA HIS A 28 -9.92 16.60 16.37
C HIS A 28 -10.95 15.48 16.25
N GLY A 29 -12.24 15.82 16.25
CA GLY A 29 -13.34 14.85 16.21
C GLY A 29 -13.64 14.20 17.57
N HIS A 30 -14.29 13.04 17.52
CA HIS A 30 -14.59 12.26 18.72
C HIS A 30 -14.47 10.75 18.52
N LEU A 31 -14.20 10.05 19.62
CA LEU A 31 -14.20 8.59 19.71
C LEU A 31 -15.26 8.16 20.73
N GLU A 32 -16.24 7.36 20.30
CA GLU A 32 -17.07 6.55 21.19
C GLU A 32 -16.31 5.24 21.48
N LEU A 33 -15.99 4.98 22.74
CA LEU A 33 -15.40 3.74 23.20
C LEU A 33 -16.45 2.90 23.91
N ILE A 34 -16.67 1.68 23.46
CA ILE A 34 -17.48 0.68 24.15
C ILE A 34 -16.52 -0.31 24.82
N THR A 35 -16.54 -0.37 26.15
CA THR A 35 -15.61 -1.21 26.94
C THR A 35 -16.13 -2.65 27.07
N PRO A 36 -15.31 -3.61 27.55
CA PRO A 36 -15.72 -5.01 27.72
C PRO A 36 -16.90 -5.21 28.68
N ASP A 37 -17.10 -4.29 29.62
CA ASP A 37 -18.25 -4.22 30.53
C ASP A 37 -19.46 -3.47 29.93
N HIS A 38 -19.44 -3.21 28.62
CA HIS A 38 -20.45 -2.46 27.86
C HIS A 38 -20.64 -1.00 28.30
N THR A 39 -19.69 -0.43 29.05
CA THR A 39 -19.69 0.99 29.36
C THR A 39 -19.34 1.79 28.11
N ARG A 40 -20.13 2.83 27.84
CA ARG A 40 -19.88 3.78 26.74
C ARG A 40 -19.18 5.03 27.27
N MET A 41 -18.08 5.39 26.63
CA MET A 41 -17.28 6.56 26.94
C MET A 41 -17.10 7.38 25.66
N VAL A 42 -17.11 8.71 25.76
CA VAL A 42 -16.86 9.59 24.61
C VAL A 42 -15.64 10.45 24.92
N PHE A 43 -14.70 10.49 23.97
CA PHE A 43 -13.48 11.28 24.04
C PHE A 43 -13.44 12.28 22.89
N GLY A 44 -12.99 13.50 23.15
CA GLY A 44 -13.00 14.59 22.16
C GLY A 44 -14.31 15.41 22.18
N ASP A 45 -14.63 16.07 21.08
CA ASP A 45 -15.84 16.88 20.93
C ASP A 45 -16.91 16.10 20.16
N ALA A 46 -17.96 15.69 20.88
CA ALA A 46 -19.07 14.90 20.32
C ALA A 46 -19.82 15.58 19.17
N HIS A 47 -19.66 16.90 19.00
CA HIS A 47 -20.26 17.66 17.90
C HIS A 47 -19.30 17.90 16.73
N ALA A 48 -18.02 17.56 16.88
CA ALA A 48 -17.02 17.67 15.83
C ALA A 48 -16.89 16.36 15.06
N GLY A 49 -16.91 16.45 13.73
CA GLY A 49 -16.48 15.37 12.84
C GLY A 49 -14.95 15.36 12.67
N PRO A 50 -14.33 14.19 12.42
CA PRO A 50 -14.94 12.88 12.22
C PRO A 50 -15.25 12.20 13.55
N GLY A 51 -16.31 11.40 13.57
CA GLY A 51 -16.66 10.51 14.68
C GLY A 51 -16.28 9.07 14.35
N ALA A 52 -15.80 8.32 15.33
CA ALA A 52 -15.57 6.88 15.20
C ALA A 52 -16.01 6.14 16.46
N THR A 53 -16.35 4.86 16.31
CA THR A 53 -16.65 3.97 17.43
C THR A 53 -15.59 2.87 17.50
N LEU A 54 -15.02 2.64 18.69
CA LEU A 54 -14.14 1.52 18.96
C LEU A 54 -14.78 0.62 20.02
N GLU A 55 -14.94 -0.66 19.69
CA GLU A 55 -15.45 -1.67 20.60
C GLU A 55 -14.28 -2.48 21.16
N LEU A 56 -14.06 -2.42 22.47
CA LEU A 56 -13.12 -3.24 23.20
C LEU A 56 -13.84 -4.47 23.75
N HIS A 57 -13.50 -5.65 23.25
CA HIS A 57 -13.96 -6.92 23.83
C HIS A 57 -13.01 -7.45 24.91
N ASP A 58 -11.74 -7.05 24.88
CA ASP A 58 -10.73 -7.50 25.84
C ASP A 58 -9.70 -6.41 26.17
N TRP A 59 -9.49 -6.16 27.47
CA TRP A 59 -8.52 -5.17 27.97
C TRP A 59 -7.06 -5.46 27.58
N ARG A 60 -6.73 -6.70 27.19
CA ARG A 60 -5.42 -7.06 26.63
C ARG A 60 -5.08 -6.23 25.38
N ALA A 61 -6.09 -5.77 24.63
CA ALA A 61 -5.89 -4.89 23.49
C ALA A 61 -5.18 -3.59 23.86
N CYS A 62 -5.60 -2.93 24.95
CA CYS A 62 -4.99 -1.69 25.42
C CYS A 62 -3.49 -1.86 25.69
N ALA A 63 -3.11 -2.94 26.40
CA ALA A 63 -1.71 -3.25 26.68
C ALA A 63 -0.91 -3.53 25.40
N ARG A 64 -1.51 -4.24 24.43
CA ARG A 64 -0.87 -4.56 23.16
C ARG A 64 -0.64 -3.31 22.31
N ILE A 65 -1.62 -2.43 22.20
CA ILE A 65 -1.54 -1.14 21.48
C ILE A 65 -0.48 -0.24 22.12
N LEU A 66 -0.53 -0.04 23.43
CA LEU A 66 0.45 0.81 24.14
C LEU A 66 1.90 0.34 23.94
N ARG A 67 2.11 -0.99 23.87
CA ARG A 67 3.45 -1.57 23.73
C ARG A 67 4.00 -1.53 22.30
N ALA A 68 3.13 -1.64 21.29
CA ALA A 68 3.56 -1.88 19.92
C ALA A 68 2.88 -1.00 18.87
N GLY A 69 2.16 0.04 19.27
CA GLY A 69 1.51 1.00 18.37
C GLY A 69 0.54 0.34 17.41
N ASP A 70 0.70 0.67 16.12
CA ASP A 70 -0.07 0.16 14.99
C ASP A 70 0.04 -1.36 14.81
N ILE A 71 1.22 -1.95 14.99
CA ILE A 71 1.39 -3.42 15.03
C ILE A 71 0.57 -4.02 16.18
N GLY A 72 0.52 -3.32 17.31
CA GLY A 72 -0.27 -3.74 18.47
C GLY A 72 -1.77 -3.68 18.23
N LEU A 73 -2.23 -2.63 17.53
CA LEU A 73 -3.61 -2.49 17.06
C LEU A 73 -3.97 -3.66 16.13
N ALA A 74 -3.13 -3.95 15.15
CA ALA A 74 -3.34 -5.05 14.21
C ALA A 74 -3.41 -6.41 14.90
N ASP A 75 -2.50 -6.69 15.84
CA ASP A 75 -2.57 -7.94 16.60
C ASP A 75 -3.85 -8.07 17.42
N ALA A 76 -4.29 -6.98 18.08
CA ALA A 76 -5.53 -6.97 18.83
C ALA A 76 -6.76 -7.14 17.92
N TRP A 77 -6.75 -6.50 16.74
CA TRP A 77 -7.77 -6.64 15.71
C TRP A 77 -7.85 -8.08 15.19
N GLY A 78 -6.72 -8.66 14.78
CA GLY A 78 -6.65 -10.04 14.27
C GLY A 78 -7.01 -11.08 15.33
N ALA A 79 -6.79 -10.80 16.61
CA ALA A 79 -7.21 -11.66 17.73
C ALA A 79 -8.69 -11.49 18.13
N GLY A 80 -9.42 -10.57 17.51
CA GLY A 80 -10.82 -10.28 17.85
C GLY A 80 -11.00 -9.58 19.21
N TRP A 81 -9.97 -8.92 19.73
CA TRP A 81 -10.07 -8.15 20.99
C TRP A 81 -10.69 -6.78 20.80
N LEU A 82 -10.74 -6.32 19.54
CA LEU A 82 -11.28 -5.04 19.10
C LEU A 82 -12.21 -5.26 17.93
N ASP A 83 -13.28 -4.50 17.86
CA ASP A 83 -14.10 -4.35 16.67
C ASP A 83 -14.46 -2.87 16.43
N CYS A 84 -14.92 -2.57 15.22
CA CYS A 84 -15.21 -1.21 14.78
C CYS A 84 -16.18 -1.24 13.60
N PRO A 85 -17.34 -0.54 13.69
CA PRO A 85 -18.30 -0.50 12.60
C PRO A 85 -17.77 0.25 11.36
N ASP A 86 -16.92 1.25 11.57
CA ASP A 86 -16.26 2.01 10.49
C ASP A 86 -14.76 2.16 10.79
N LEU A 87 -14.02 1.15 10.34
CA LEU A 87 -12.57 1.09 10.53
C LEU A 87 -11.82 2.24 9.85
N VAL A 88 -12.33 2.75 8.72
CA VAL A 88 -11.71 3.87 8.01
C VAL A 88 -11.88 5.14 8.83
N ALA A 89 -13.08 5.41 9.35
CA ALA A 89 -13.31 6.56 10.24
C ALA A 89 -12.41 6.53 11.48
N LEU A 90 -12.25 5.36 12.12
CA LEU A 90 -11.35 5.18 13.26
C LEU A 90 -9.89 5.51 12.91
N LEU A 91 -9.40 5.00 11.79
CA LEU A 91 -8.01 5.20 11.36
C LEU A 91 -7.78 6.66 10.93
N ARG A 92 -8.73 7.30 10.25
CA ARG A 92 -8.68 8.73 9.92
C ARG A 92 -8.67 9.60 11.18
N LEU A 93 -9.51 9.28 12.17
CA LEU A 93 -9.48 9.95 13.47
C LEU A 93 -8.11 9.81 14.15
N ALA A 94 -7.54 8.61 14.14
CA ALA A 94 -6.22 8.37 14.70
C ALA A 94 -5.12 9.17 13.99
N LEU A 95 -5.15 9.22 12.65
CA LEU A 95 -4.21 10.01 11.84
C LEU A 95 -4.29 11.51 12.15
N ARG A 96 -5.50 12.08 12.22
CA ARG A 96 -5.72 13.51 12.56
C ARG A 96 -5.24 13.87 13.98
N ASN A 97 -5.25 12.91 14.89
CA ASN A 97 -4.80 13.10 16.27
C ASN A 97 -3.37 12.60 16.52
N GLU A 98 -2.65 12.15 15.48
CA GLU A 98 -1.32 11.56 15.65
C GLU A 98 -0.37 12.49 16.41
N ALA A 99 -0.27 13.75 16.01
CA ALA A 99 0.68 14.69 16.63
C ALA A 99 0.46 14.85 18.14
N VAL A 100 -0.76 14.61 18.63
CA VAL A 100 -1.13 14.74 20.04
C VAL A 100 -0.94 13.42 20.81
N LEU A 101 -1.11 12.28 20.13
CA LEU A 101 -0.98 10.93 20.67
C LEU A 101 0.47 10.40 20.60
N GLU A 102 1.24 10.79 19.60
CA GLU A 102 2.59 10.28 19.30
C GLU A 102 3.61 10.53 20.43
N PRO A 103 3.73 11.73 21.03
CA PRO A 103 4.66 11.96 22.13
C PRO A 103 4.36 11.07 23.36
N ALA A 104 3.11 10.66 23.52
CA ALA A 104 2.64 9.87 24.65
C ALA A 104 2.75 8.35 24.43
N LEU A 105 2.82 7.89 23.17
CA LEU A 105 2.96 6.48 22.79
C LEU A 105 4.41 6.05 22.52
N PHE A 106 5.29 6.94 22.05
CA PHE A 106 6.61 6.57 21.49
C PHE A 106 7.84 7.16 22.22
N GLY A 107 7.68 7.60 23.48
CA GLY A 107 8.73 8.22 24.30
C GLY A 107 9.96 7.34 24.63
N GLY A 108 9.99 6.05 24.27
CA GLY A 108 11.09 5.14 24.59
C GLY A 108 12.17 5.06 23.50
N VAL A 109 13.36 5.59 23.75
CA VAL A 109 14.56 5.48 22.88
C VAL A 109 14.92 4.02 22.55
N LEU A 110 14.65 3.08 23.46
CA LEU A 110 14.97 1.65 23.32
C LEU A 110 14.10 0.93 22.28
N ALA A 111 12.83 1.29 22.16
CA ALA A 111 11.94 0.70 21.15
C ALA A 111 12.42 1.06 19.74
N ARG A 112 12.80 2.33 19.51
CA ARG A 112 13.38 2.81 18.25
C ARG A 112 14.65 2.04 17.84
N CYS A 113 15.55 1.74 18.78
CA CYS A 113 16.76 0.98 18.49
C CYS A 113 16.47 -0.47 18.05
N TRP A 114 15.49 -1.13 18.69
CA TRP A 114 15.07 -2.49 18.33
C TRP A 114 14.43 -2.57 16.94
N TYR A 115 13.56 -1.60 16.58
CA TYR A 115 12.95 -1.53 15.25
C TYR A 115 13.98 -1.27 14.14
N ARG A 116 14.98 -0.40 14.41
CA ARG A 116 16.10 -0.17 13.47
C ARG A 116 16.92 -1.43 13.21
N LEU A 117 17.16 -2.25 14.23
CA LEU A 117 17.89 -3.51 14.08
C LEU A 117 17.08 -4.54 13.25
N ARG A 118 15.76 -4.66 13.49
CA ARG A 118 14.87 -5.53 12.70
C ARG A 118 14.79 -5.14 11.22
N HIS A 119 14.71 -3.84 10.92
CA HIS A 119 14.71 -3.34 9.55
C HIS A 119 16.02 -3.69 8.80
N TRP A 120 17.16 -3.72 9.51
CA TRP A 120 18.45 -4.08 8.92
C TRP A 120 18.58 -5.58 8.57
N LEU A 121 17.77 -6.44 9.21
CA LEU A 121 17.83 -7.91 9.07
C LEU A 121 16.98 -8.46 7.90
N ARG A 122 16.29 -7.62 7.11
CA ARG A 122 15.49 -8.04 5.94
C ARG A 122 15.84 -7.26 4.66
N PRO A 123 17.07 -7.36 4.13
CA PRO A 123 17.46 -6.66 2.92
C PRO A 123 16.76 -7.21 1.67
N ASN A 124 16.28 -6.33 0.78
CA ASN A 124 15.76 -6.65 -0.57
C ASN A 124 16.89 -6.99 -1.57
N SER A 125 17.78 -7.91 -1.17
CA SER A 125 18.74 -8.52 -2.10
C SER A 125 18.00 -9.31 -3.18
N ARG A 126 18.66 -9.80 -4.23
CA ARG A 126 18.01 -10.65 -5.26
C ARG A 126 17.20 -11.81 -4.64
N ASP A 127 17.83 -12.52 -3.71
CA ASP A 127 17.18 -13.63 -3.00
C ASP A 127 16.10 -13.14 -2.02
N GLY A 128 16.31 -11.98 -1.38
CA GLY A 128 15.35 -11.36 -0.48
C GLY A 128 14.08 -10.88 -1.18
N SER A 129 14.21 -10.15 -2.29
CA SER A 129 13.09 -9.69 -3.12
C SER A 129 12.26 -10.87 -3.62
N ARG A 130 12.92 -11.93 -4.12
CA ARG A 130 12.22 -13.17 -4.52
C ARG A 130 11.45 -13.78 -3.36
N ARG A 131 12.04 -13.90 -2.16
CA ARG A 131 11.37 -14.45 -0.97
C ARG A 131 10.19 -13.59 -0.47
N ASN A 132 10.36 -12.27 -0.44
CA ASN A 132 9.30 -11.34 0.02
C ASN A 132 8.11 -11.31 -0.94
N ILE A 133 8.38 -11.33 -2.24
CA ILE A 133 7.34 -11.41 -3.28
C ILE A 133 6.70 -12.80 -3.26
N HIS A 134 7.47 -13.88 -3.12
CA HIS A 134 6.93 -15.23 -2.95
C HIS A 134 5.98 -15.27 -1.74
N ALA A 135 6.37 -14.78 -0.56
CA ALA A 135 5.52 -14.80 0.64
C ALA A 135 4.21 -13.99 0.51
N HIS A 136 4.17 -12.89 -0.27
CA HIS A 136 2.94 -12.10 -0.48
C HIS A 136 2.05 -12.66 -1.60
N TYR A 137 2.63 -13.25 -2.64
CA TYR A 137 1.88 -13.86 -3.74
C TYR A 137 1.62 -15.37 -3.54
N ASP A 138 2.19 -15.98 -2.50
CA ASP A 138 1.90 -17.35 -2.02
C ASP A 138 0.48 -17.51 -1.48
N ILE A 139 -0.21 -16.39 -1.20
CA ILE A 139 -1.65 -16.38 -0.93
C ILE A 139 -2.41 -16.97 -2.14
N GLY A 140 -1.81 -16.87 -3.34
CA GLY A 140 -2.23 -17.57 -4.53
C GLY A 140 -3.21 -16.77 -5.40
N ASN A 141 -3.14 -16.99 -6.71
CA ASN A 141 -3.99 -16.31 -7.68
C ASN A 141 -5.50 -16.51 -7.42
N ALA A 142 -5.89 -17.64 -6.81
CA ALA A 142 -7.28 -17.92 -6.46
C ALA A 142 -7.87 -16.91 -5.47
N PHE A 143 -7.05 -16.39 -4.55
CA PHE A 143 -7.45 -15.36 -3.59
C PHE A 143 -7.64 -14.01 -4.29
N TYR A 144 -6.62 -13.56 -5.03
CA TYR A 144 -6.64 -12.27 -5.73
C TYR A 144 -7.80 -12.18 -6.74
N ARG A 145 -8.13 -13.29 -7.41
CA ARG A 145 -9.25 -13.36 -8.37
C ARG A 145 -10.61 -12.98 -7.77
N LEU A 146 -10.78 -13.17 -6.46
CA LEU A 146 -12.09 -12.96 -5.81
C LEU A 146 -12.47 -11.49 -5.71
N TRP A 147 -11.50 -10.57 -5.67
CA TRP A 147 -11.74 -9.16 -5.37
C TRP A 147 -11.03 -8.18 -6.30
N LEU A 148 -10.03 -8.62 -7.06
CA LEU A 148 -9.53 -7.84 -8.20
C LEU A 148 -10.57 -7.78 -9.32
N ASP A 149 -10.54 -6.70 -10.09
CA ASP A 149 -11.35 -6.61 -11.30
C ASP A 149 -10.79 -7.52 -12.42
N ARG A 150 -11.51 -7.60 -13.54
CA ARG A 150 -11.16 -8.46 -14.68
C ARG A 150 -9.79 -8.13 -15.29
N SER A 151 -9.29 -6.92 -15.10
CA SER A 151 -7.96 -6.55 -15.54
C SER A 151 -6.83 -7.16 -14.71
N TRP A 152 -7.13 -7.87 -13.60
CA TRP A 152 -6.13 -8.46 -12.70
C TRP A 152 -5.08 -7.44 -12.22
N THR A 153 -5.54 -6.21 -11.95
CA THR A 153 -4.64 -5.11 -11.65
C THR A 153 -4.60 -4.82 -10.16
N TYR A 154 -3.50 -5.20 -9.52
CA TYR A 154 -3.23 -4.85 -8.12
C TYR A 154 -2.32 -3.61 -8.04
N SER A 155 -2.86 -2.48 -8.49
CA SER A 155 -2.28 -1.13 -8.39
C SER A 155 -3.40 -0.10 -8.45
N ALA A 156 -3.11 1.14 -8.06
CA ALA A 156 -4.06 2.25 -8.14
C ALA A 156 -4.68 2.35 -9.54
N ALA A 157 -5.99 2.59 -9.61
CA ALA A 157 -6.67 3.01 -10.84
C ALA A 157 -6.70 4.54 -10.94
N ILE A 158 -7.05 5.08 -12.11
CA ILE A 158 -7.28 6.52 -12.29
C ILE A 158 -8.77 6.74 -12.61
N PHE A 159 -9.46 7.43 -11.72
CA PHE A 159 -10.87 7.78 -11.86
C PHE A 159 -11.04 9.16 -12.50
N ASP A 160 -10.10 10.07 -12.26
CA ASP A 160 -10.12 11.42 -12.87
C ASP A 160 -11.43 12.17 -12.58
N GLY A 161 -11.92 12.02 -11.34
CA GLY A 161 -13.17 12.61 -10.85
C GLY A 161 -14.46 11.87 -11.25
N ASP A 162 -14.40 10.90 -12.17
CA ASP A 162 -15.55 10.05 -12.50
C ASP A 162 -15.55 8.75 -11.68
N TYR A 163 -16.11 8.82 -10.48
CA TYR A 163 -16.30 7.65 -9.62
C TYR A 163 -17.51 6.78 -10.03
N GLY A 164 -18.27 7.16 -11.07
CA GLY A 164 -19.36 6.34 -11.60
C GLY A 164 -18.89 5.23 -12.53
N GLN A 165 -17.72 5.38 -13.16
CA GLN A 165 -17.16 4.36 -14.04
C GLN A 165 -16.71 3.10 -13.28
N SER A 166 -16.56 1.97 -13.98
CA SER A 166 -16.11 0.72 -13.36
C SER A 166 -14.63 0.76 -12.98
N LEU A 167 -14.21 -0.09 -12.04
CA LEU A 167 -12.80 -0.22 -11.69
C LEU A 167 -11.95 -0.64 -12.90
N GLU A 168 -12.46 -1.55 -13.73
CA GLU A 168 -11.80 -1.99 -14.97
C GLU A 168 -11.58 -0.82 -15.95
N GLN A 169 -12.58 0.05 -16.12
CA GLN A 169 -12.46 1.26 -16.96
C GLN A 169 -11.41 2.23 -16.40
N ALA A 170 -11.39 2.43 -15.08
CA ALA A 170 -10.40 3.26 -14.41
C ALA A 170 -8.97 2.70 -14.55
N GLN A 171 -8.80 1.38 -14.52
CA GLN A 171 -7.51 0.73 -14.78
C GLN A 171 -7.06 0.90 -16.24
N GLN A 172 -7.98 0.75 -17.20
CA GLN A 172 -7.69 1.01 -18.61
C GLN A 172 -7.34 2.47 -18.87
N ARG A 173 -8.02 3.42 -18.20
CA ARG A 173 -7.70 4.86 -18.26
C ARG A 173 -6.28 5.12 -17.79
N LYS A 174 -5.89 4.52 -16.65
CA LYS A 174 -4.49 4.61 -16.18
C LYS A 174 -3.51 4.12 -17.23
N TYR A 175 -3.73 2.95 -17.82
CA TYR A 175 -2.83 2.43 -18.85
C TYR A 175 -2.78 3.33 -20.08
N GLN A 176 -3.92 3.85 -20.53
CA GLN A 176 -3.97 4.79 -21.64
C GLN A 176 -3.16 6.07 -21.33
N ARG A 177 -3.34 6.64 -20.15
CA ARG A 177 -2.57 7.80 -19.69
C ARG A 177 -1.06 7.55 -19.73
N ILE A 178 -0.61 6.36 -19.34
CA ILE A 178 0.81 6.00 -19.39
C ILE A 178 1.33 6.05 -20.83
N LEU A 179 0.58 5.45 -21.77
CA LEU A 179 0.94 5.45 -23.19
C LEU A 179 0.98 6.87 -23.77
N ASP A 180 -0.03 7.68 -23.49
CA ASP A 180 -0.15 9.05 -23.99
C ASP A 180 0.97 9.94 -23.44
N THR A 181 1.28 9.81 -22.15
CA THR A 181 2.32 10.61 -21.47
C THR A 181 3.71 10.28 -22.02
N LEU A 182 3.96 9.01 -22.36
CA LEU A 182 5.20 8.58 -22.98
C LEU A 182 5.24 8.90 -24.49
N GLY A 183 4.11 9.20 -25.11
CA GLY A 183 3.99 9.45 -26.55
C GLY A 183 4.18 8.18 -27.39
N LEU A 184 3.82 7.02 -26.83
CA LEU A 184 4.05 5.72 -27.45
C LEU A 184 3.13 5.45 -28.64
N ARG A 185 3.68 4.81 -29.66
CA ARG A 185 3.02 4.50 -30.93
C ARG A 185 3.25 3.04 -31.32
N ALA A 186 2.44 2.55 -32.27
CA ALA A 186 2.63 1.23 -32.84
C ALA A 186 4.06 1.07 -33.39
N GLY A 187 4.71 -0.03 -33.06
CA GLY A 187 6.11 -0.31 -33.41
C GLY A 187 7.14 0.06 -32.35
N ASP A 188 6.81 0.95 -31.41
CA ASP A 188 7.71 1.30 -30.31
C ASP A 188 7.96 0.10 -29.39
N ARG A 189 9.16 0.05 -28.80
CA ARG A 189 9.58 -0.99 -27.86
C ARG A 189 9.56 -0.48 -26.43
N VAL A 190 8.78 -1.12 -25.57
CA VAL A 190 8.62 -0.76 -24.17
C VAL A 190 9.12 -1.88 -23.27
N LEU A 191 9.93 -1.52 -22.28
CA LEU A 191 10.23 -2.40 -21.16
C LEU A 191 9.25 -2.13 -20.02
N GLU A 192 8.50 -3.13 -19.60
CA GLU A 192 7.69 -3.08 -18.39
C GLU A 192 8.39 -3.81 -17.24
N ILE A 193 8.79 -3.06 -16.22
CA ILE A 193 9.44 -3.57 -15.02
C ILE A 193 8.39 -3.83 -13.94
N GLY A 194 8.12 -5.11 -13.65
CA GLY A 194 7.07 -5.54 -12.74
C GLY A 194 5.73 -5.65 -13.46
N CYS A 195 5.63 -6.54 -14.46
CA CYS A 195 4.44 -6.62 -15.32
C CYS A 195 3.20 -7.27 -14.68
N GLY A 196 3.31 -7.77 -13.44
CA GLY A 196 2.21 -8.41 -12.72
C GLY A 196 1.53 -9.50 -13.57
N TRP A 197 0.19 -9.46 -13.62
CA TRP A 197 -0.64 -10.35 -14.44
C TRP A 197 -0.85 -9.87 -15.88
N GLY A 198 0.01 -8.97 -16.38
CA GLY A 198 0.07 -8.57 -17.79
C GLY A 198 -0.98 -7.54 -18.24
N GLY A 199 -1.65 -6.84 -17.32
CA GLY A 199 -2.72 -5.88 -17.65
C GLY A 199 -2.25 -4.73 -18.55
N PHE A 200 -1.13 -4.08 -18.21
CA PHE A 200 -0.56 -3.02 -19.05
C PHE A 200 -0.01 -3.60 -20.37
N ALA A 201 0.72 -4.72 -20.31
CA ALA A 201 1.26 -5.38 -21.49
C ALA A 201 0.18 -5.69 -22.53
N GLU A 202 -0.96 -6.24 -22.11
CA GLU A 202 -2.10 -6.50 -22.99
C GLU A 202 -2.64 -5.18 -23.59
N HIS A 203 -2.87 -4.17 -22.75
CA HIS A 203 -3.42 -2.89 -23.19
C HIS A 203 -2.52 -2.18 -24.22
N ALA A 204 -1.21 -2.19 -24.00
CA ALA A 204 -0.22 -1.62 -24.90
C ALA A 204 -0.07 -2.44 -26.19
N ALA A 205 0.00 -3.78 -26.09
CA ALA A 205 0.13 -4.64 -27.26
C ALA A 205 -1.09 -4.55 -28.20
N ARG A 206 -2.31 -4.40 -27.66
CA ARG A 206 -3.52 -4.12 -28.48
C ARG A 206 -3.41 -2.85 -29.33
N ARG A 207 -2.49 -1.94 -29.01
CA ARG A 207 -2.20 -0.70 -29.75
C ARG A 207 -0.98 -0.81 -30.67
N GLY A 208 -0.46 -2.03 -30.88
CA GLY A 208 0.68 -2.28 -31.75
C GLY A 208 2.04 -2.00 -31.10
N ILE A 209 2.10 -1.75 -29.80
CA ILE A 209 3.35 -1.50 -29.07
C ILE A 209 4.01 -2.85 -28.74
N GLN A 210 5.33 -2.94 -28.92
CA GLN A 210 6.10 -4.12 -28.57
C GLN A 210 6.49 -4.07 -27.09
N VAL A 211 5.87 -4.90 -26.25
CA VAL A 211 6.10 -4.94 -24.81
C VAL A 211 7.03 -6.09 -24.46
N HIS A 212 8.09 -5.77 -23.71
CA HIS A 212 8.90 -6.74 -22.99
C HIS A 212 8.62 -6.57 -21.50
N GLY A 213 7.83 -7.49 -20.91
CA GLY A 213 7.43 -7.43 -19.51
C GLY A 213 8.24 -8.39 -18.64
N LEU A 214 8.64 -7.93 -17.46
CA LEU A 214 9.40 -8.71 -16.50
C LEU A 214 8.62 -8.86 -15.19
N THR A 215 8.58 -10.06 -14.65
CA THR A 215 8.15 -10.32 -13.27
C THR A 215 9.13 -11.27 -12.58
N ILE A 216 9.13 -11.27 -11.25
CA ILE A 216 9.85 -12.28 -10.45
C ILE A 216 8.91 -13.31 -9.81
N SER A 217 7.59 -13.24 -10.10
CA SER A 217 6.59 -14.19 -9.64
C SER A 217 6.20 -15.13 -10.78
N ALA A 218 6.46 -16.43 -10.60
CA ALA A 218 6.05 -17.45 -11.56
C ALA A 218 4.53 -17.55 -11.66
N ALA A 219 3.81 -17.41 -10.53
CA ALA A 219 2.36 -17.44 -10.49
C ALA A 219 1.71 -16.28 -11.25
N GLN A 220 2.30 -15.08 -11.20
CA GLN A 220 1.84 -13.95 -12.02
C GLN A 220 2.12 -14.19 -13.50
N LEU A 221 3.33 -14.69 -13.81
CA LEU A 221 3.76 -14.90 -15.19
C LEU A 221 2.86 -15.90 -15.93
N GLU A 222 2.47 -16.99 -15.27
CA GLU A 222 1.59 -18.01 -15.85
C GLU A 222 0.29 -17.40 -16.38
N ILE A 223 -0.43 -16.66 -15.53
CA ILE A 223 -1.67 -15.97 -15.91
C ILE A 223 -1.39 -14.90 -16.96
N ALA A 224 -0.31 -14.14 -16.82
CA ALA A 224 0.02 -13.09 -17.76
C ALA A 224 0.29 -13.65 -19.18
N GLN A 225 1.02 -14.76 -19.28
CA GLN A 225 1.28 -15.43 -20.55
C GLN A 225 0.01 -16.05 -21.14
N GLN A 226 -0.82 -16.69 -20.33
CA GLN A 226 -2.12 -17.21 -20.76
C GLN A 226 -2.98 -16.09 -21.34
N ARG A 227 -3.10 -14.98 -20.62
CA ARG A 227 -3.86 -13.79 -21.04
C ARG A 227 -3.38 -13.21 -22.37
N ILE A 228 -2.07 -13.04 -22.54
CA ILE A 228 -1.49 -12.57 -23.80
C ILE A 228 -1.76 -13.57 -24.94
N ALA A 229 -1.73 -14.87 -24.64
CA ALA A 229 -1.97 -15.91 -25.63
C ALA A 229 -3.44 -15.99 -26.08
N GLU A 230 -4.38 -15.90 -25.16
CA GLU A 230 -5.83 -15.86 -25.43
C GLU A 230 -6.21 -14.63 -26.28
N ALA A 231 -5.51 -13.51 -26.09
CA ALA A 231 -5.70 -12.31 -26.90
C ALA A 231 -4.98 -12.33 -28.26
N GLY A 232 -4.17 -13.36 -28.55
CA GLY A 232 -3.37 -13.45 -29.79
C GLY A 232 -2.24 -12.42 -29.87
N LEU A 233 -1.76 -11.91 -28.73
CA LEU A 233 -0.81 -10.80 -28.65
C LEU A 233 0.64 -11.23 -28.46
N GLN A 234 0.95 -12.53 -28.51
CA GLN A 234 2.32 -13.06 -28.37
C GLN A 234 3.35 -12.40 -29.32
N PRO A 235 3.01 -12.02 -30.58
CA PRO A 235 3.95 -11.32 -31.45
C PRO A 235 4.37 -9.94 -30.95
N LEU A 236 3.57 -9.32 -30.08
CA LEU A 236 3.76 -7.96 -29.58
C LEU A 236 4.13 -7.93 -28.09
N ALA A 237 3.75 -8.92 -27.30
CA ALA A 237 4.03 -8.97 -25.87
C ALA A 237 4.82 -10.23 -25.49
N ARG A 238 6.07 -10.02 -25.06
CA ARG A 238 6.94 -11.06 -24.50
C ARG A 238 7.06 -10.84 -23.00
N LEU A 239 6.62 -11.81 -22.20
CA LEU A 239 6.65 -11.75 -20.74
C LEU A 239 7.58 -12.84 -20.17
N GLU A 240 8.46 -12.46 -19.23
CA GLU A 240 9.48 -13.37 -18.69
C GLU A 240 9.62 -13.33 -17.16
N LEU A 241 10.02 -14.48 -16.61
CA LEU A 241 10.45 -14.60 -15.22
C LEU A 241 11.91 -14.15 -15.11
N ARG A 242 12.13 -12.88 -14.81
CA ARG A 242 13.48 -12.31 -14.75
C ARG A 242 13.53 -11.12 -13.80
N ASP A 243 14.65 -11.00 -13.10
CA ASP A 243 14.96 -9.80 -12.34
C ASP A 243 15.33 -8.66 -13.29
N TYR A 244 14.71 -7.49 -13.12
CA TYR A 244 14.97 -6.32 -13.96
C TYR A 244 16.44 -5.88 -13.98
N ARG A 245 17.21 -6.21 -12.93
CA ARG A 245 18.65 -5.92 -12.84
C ARG A 245 19.47 -6.68 -13.88
N ASP A 246 18.92 -7.76 -14.42
CA ASP A 246 19.61 -8.66 -15.37
C ASP A 246 19.07 -8.51 -16.80
N VAL A 247 18.16 -7.57 -17.05
CA VAL A 247 17.65 -7.29 -18.40
C VAL A 247 18.67 -6.48 -19.19
N GLY A 248 18.88 -6.84 -20.46
CA GLY A 248 19.74 -6.09 -21.39
C GLY A 248 18.95 -5.27 -22.42
N GLY A 249 19.67 -4.66 -23.35
CA GLY A 249 19.10 -3.90 -24.47
C GLY A 249 18.72 -2.45 -24.15
N GLN A 250 18.15 -1.79 -25.15
CA GLN A 250 17.61 -0.43 -25.05
C GLN A 250 16.21 -0.36 -25.65
N TYR A 251 15.35 0.45 -25.03
CA TYR A 251 13.93 0.57 -25.31
C TYR A 251 13.58 2.04 -25.59
N ASP A 252 12.50 2.27 -26.33
CA ASP A 252 11.97 3.60 -26.61
C ASP A 252 11.37 4.22 -25.34
N ALA A 253 10.76 3.39 -24.49
CA ALA A 253 10.35 3.77 -23.15
C ALA A 253 10.49 2.65 -22.11
N VAL A 254 10.46 3.04 -20.84
CA VAL A 254 10.36 2.12 -19.69
C VAL A 254 9.10 2.47 -18.89
N VAL A 255 8.34 1.46 -18.50
CA VAL A 255 7.18 1.59 -17.60
C VAL A 255 7.45 0.76 -16.36
N SER A 256 7.15 1.30 -15.18
CA SER A 256 7.23 0.56 -13.91
C SER A 256 6.08 1.00 -13.02
N ILE A 257 5.16 0.09 -12.71
CA ILE A 257 3.92 0.39 -11.98
C ILE A 257 3.98 -0.27 -10.61
N GLU A 258 4.06 0.53 -9.56
CA GLU A 258 4.01 0.11 -8.15
C GLU A 258 4.95 -1.06 -7.83
N MET A 259 6.15 -0.96 -8.38
CA MET A 259 7.26 -1.89 -8.16
C MET A 259 8.37 -1.28 -7.31
N PHE A 260 8.51 0.05 -7.31
CA PHE A 260 9.62 0.77 -6.69
C PHE A 260 9.64 0.62 -5.16
N GLU A 261 8.47 0.46 -4.54
CA GLU A 261 8.24 0.19 -3.12
C GLU A 261 8.94 -1.08 -2.67
N ALA A 262 8.98 -2.10 -3.55
CA ALA A 262 9.61 -3.39 -3.28
C ALA A 262 11.14 -3.37 -3.49
N VAL A 263 11.71 -2.29 -4.05
CA VAL A 263 13.16 -2.16 -4.28
C VAL A 263 13.90 -1.96 -2.96
N GLY A 264 13.36 -1.15 -2.05
CA GLY A 264 14.00 -0.77 -0.80
C GLY A 264 15.07 0.32 -0.96
N GLU A 265 15.16 1.23 0.01
CA GLU A 265 15.98 2.46 -0.05
C GLU A 265 17.44 2.21 -0.48
N ARG A 266 18.06 1.15 0.05
CA ARG A 266 19.45 0.79 -0.25
C ARG A 266 19.70 0.55 -1.74
N TYR A 267 18.69 0.12 -2.49
CA TYR A 267 18.82 -0.30 -3.89
C TYR A 267 18.25 0.71 -4.88
N TRP A 268 17.66 1.83 -4.41
CA TRP A 268 17.17 2.89 -5.29
C TRP A 268 18.21 3.42 -6.30
N PRO A 269 19.50 3.64 -5.94
CA PRO A 269 20.50 4.06 -6.92
C PRO A 269 20.67 3.06 -8.08
N GLN A 270 20.65 1.75 -7.78
CA GLN A 270 20.74 0.72 -8.80
C GLN A 270 19.50 0.71 -9.69
N TYR A 271 18.30 0.89 -9.12
CA TYR A 271 17.06 0.97 -9.88
C TYR A 271 17.09 2.08 -10.93
N PHE A 272 17.43 3.31 -10.51
CA PHE A 272 17.53 4.44 -11.44
C PHE A 272 18.65 4.27 -12.47
N ALA A 273 19.79 3.70 -12.07
CA ALA A 273 20.86 3.37 -13.02
C ALA A 273 20.40 2.34 -14.06
N THR A 274 19.58 1.36 -13.68
CA THR A 274 18.98 0.41 -14.62
C THR A 274 18.02 1.11 -15.58
N LEU A 275 17.14 2.01 -15.10
CA LEU A 275 16.26 2.80 -15.97
C LEU A 275 17.07 3.57 -17.03
N ALA A 276 18.08 4.33 -16.59
CA ALA A 276 18.96 5.08 -17.49
C ALA A 276 19.68 4.17 -18.48
N ALA A 277 20.15 3.00 -18.06
CA ALA A 277 20.85 2.05 -18.93
C ALA A 277 19.93 1.34 -19.95
N ARG A 278 18.62 1.28 -19.70
CA ARG A 278 17.63 0.62 -20.57
C ARG A 278 16.89 1.59 -21.49
N LEU A 279 16.92 2.89 -21.26
CA LEU A 279 16.37 3.88 -22.20
C LEU A 279 17.32 4.16 -23.36
N ARG A 280 16.81 4.35 -24.57
CA ARG A 280 17.56 5.02 -25.66
C ARG A 280 17.82 6.49 -25.29
N PRO A 281 18.84 7.17 -25.87
CA PRO A 281 19.01 8.62 -25.70
C PRO A 281 17.71 9.36 -26.06
N GLY A 282 17.24 10.26 -25.18
CA GLY A 282 15.97 10.96 -25.34
C GLY A 282 14.72 10.12 -25.03
N GLY A 283 14.86 8.82 -24.74
CA GLY A 283 13.78 7.94 -24.32
C GLY A 283 13.25 8.32 -22.94
N LYS A 284 12.00 7.97 -22.67
CA LYS A 284 11.28 8.36 -21.44
C LYS A 284 10.94 7.16 -20.57
N ALA A 285 11.01 7.32 -19.25
CA ALA A 285 10.42 6.38 -18.32
C ALA A 285 9.19 6.99 -17.64
N LEU A 286 8.18 6.16 -17.38
CA LEU A 286 7.09 6.50 -16.48
C LEU A 286 7.08 5.50 -15.33
N VAL A 287 7.36 6.01 -14.14
CA VAL A 287 7.35 5.22 -12.90
C VAL A 287 6.17 5.66 -12.07
N GLN A 288 5.22 4.76 -11.85
CA GLN A 288 4.14 4.95 -10.89
C GLN A 288 4.57 4.38 -9.55
N SER A 289 4.59 5.19 -8.50
CA SER A 289 4.93 4.73 -7.15
C SER A 289 4.10 5.45 -6.09
N ILE A 290 3.72 4.69 -5.06
CA ILE A 290 3.22 5.17 -3.79
C ILE A 290 4.33 5.96 -3.10
N THR A 291 3.99 7.16 -2.64
CA THR A 291 4.88 8.03 -1.90
C THR A 291 4.37 8.26 -0.49
N ILE A 292 5.27 8.67 0.40
CA ILE A 292 4.95 9.17 1.74
C ILE A 292 5.35 10.65 1.82
N ASP A 293 4.57 11.46 2.52
CA ASP A 293 4.93 12.85 2.78
C ASP A 293 6.32 12.94 3.44
N GLU A 294 7.18 13.84 2.94
CA GLU A 294 8.58 13.96 3.41
C GLU A 294 8.66 14.21 4.93
N ARG A 295 7.66 14.87 5.53
CA ARG A 295 7.59 15.12 6.98
C ARG A 295 7.55 13.82 7.78
N HIS A 296 6.96 12.76 7.22
CA HIS A 296 6.86 11.45 7.87
C HIS A 296 8.00 10.50 7.47
N PHE A 297 8.73 10.78 6.40
CA PHE A 297 9.72 9.87 5.83
C PHE A 297 10.79 9.42 6.83
N ALA A 298 11.37 10.35 7.59
CA ALA A 298 12.45 10.02 8.53
C ALA A 298 12.00 9.03 9.61
N ARG A 299 10.75 9.18 10.10
CA ARG A 299 10.15 8.25 11.06
C ARG A 299 9.88 6.92 10.39
N TYR A 300 9.17 6.92 9.27
CA TYR A 300 8.82 5.73 8.48
C TYR A 300 10.06 4.87 8.17
N ARG A 301 11.15 5.50 7.73
CA ARG A 301 12.45 4.85 7.47
C ARG A 301 13.04 4.15 8.71
N SER A 302 12.79 4.67 9.89
CA SER A 302 13.44 4.23 11.13
C SER A 302 12.64 3.19 11.93
N SER A 303 11.40 2.89 11.51
CA SER A 303 10.47 2.01 12.20
C SER A 303 9.88 0.96 11.27
N THR A 304 9.49 -0.19 11.82
CA THR A 304 8.64 -1.16 11.11
C THR A 304 7.20 -0.90 11.49
N ASP A 305 6.35 -0.66 10.49
CA ASP A 305 4.90 -0.47 10.67
C ASP A 305 4.13 -1.78 10.46
N PHE A 306 2.81 -1.72 10.68
CA PHE A 306 1.89 -2.82 10.42
C PHE A 306 2.01 -3.37 8.97
N ILE A 307 2.12 -2.49 7.98
CA ILE A 307 2.19 -2.89 6.56
C ILE A 307 3.45 -3.72 6.30
N GLN A 308 4.62 -3.25 6.72
CA GLN A 308 5.88 -3.99 6.61
C GLN A 308 5.89 -5.28 7.43
N GLN A 309 5.09 -5.34 8.50
CA GLN A 309 5.04 -6.51 9.37
C GLN A 309 4.17 -7.63 8.81
N TYR A 310 3.00 -7.34 8.24
CA TYR A 310 2.01 -8.35 7.85
C TYR A 310 1.75 -8.43 6.35
N ILE A 311 1.92 -7.32 5.60
CA ILE A 311 1.47 -7.22 4.21
C ILE A 311 2.67 -7.21 3.26
N PHE A 312 3.55 -6.21 3.37
CA PHE A 312 4.69 -6.01 2.46
C PHE A 312 6.04 -5.97 3.19
N PRO A 313 6.59 -7.12 3.62
CA PRO A 313 7.91 -7.18 4.24
C PRO A 313 8.99 -6.57 3.34
N GLY A 314 9.73 -5.59 3.87
CA GLY A 314 10.81 -4.91 3.16
C GLY A 314 10.34 -3.79 2.23
N GLY A 315 9.04 -3.49 2.16
CA GLY A 315 8.51 -2.35 1.42
C GLY A 315 9.04 -1.02 1.97
N MET A 316 9.41 -0.11 1.07
CA MET A 316 9.88 1.23 1.42
C MET A 316 9.35 2.26 0.42
N LEU A 317 8.48 3.14 0.91
CA LEU A 317 7.96 4.29 0.16
C LEU A 317 9.00 5.43 0.11
N PRO A 318 9.25 6.04 -1.07
CA PRO A 318 9.96 7.31 -1.17
C PRO A 318 9.03 8.50 -0.85
N SER A 319 9.61 9.67 -0.60
CA SER A 319 8.92 10.94 -0.88
C SER A 319 9.14 11.35 -2.34
N ILE A 320 8.32 12.28 -2.84
CA ILE A 320 8.47 12.84 -4.19
C ILE A 320 9.89 13.41 -4.37
N GLU A 321 10.37 14.18 -3.39
CA GLU A 321 11.67 14.84 -3.40
C GLU A 321 12.82 13.83 -3.44
N ARG A 322 12.71 12.73 -2.69
CA ARG A 322 13.73 11.69 -2.65
C ARG A 322 13.75 10.87 -3.93
N PHE A 323 12.59 10.57 -4.49
CA PHE A 323 12.47 9.90 -5.78
C PHE A 323 13.16 10.72 -6.86
N GLN A 324 12.78 12.00 -7.01
CA GLN A 324 13.32 12.89 -8.03
C GLN A 324 14.82 13.12 -7.87
N ARG A 325 15.30 13.28 -6.63
CA ARG A 325 16.75 13.39 -6.34
C ARG A 325 17.50 12.10 -6.69
N GLY A 326 16.90 10.94 -6.46
CA GLY A 326 17.44 9.64 -6.85
C GLY A 326 17.57 9.51 -8.36
N ALA A 327 16.52 9.88 -9.10
CA ALA A 327 16.51 9.90 -10.56
C ALA A 327 17.58 10.85 -11.13
N ALA A 328 17.64 12.09 -10.64
CA ALA A 328 18.61 13.09 -11.10
C ALA A 328 20.07 12.65 -10.89
N ARG A 329 20.36 11.97 -9.77
CA ARG A 329 21.70 11.41 -9.51
C ARG A 329 22.12 10.31 -10.49
N ALA A 330 21.16 9.64 -11.11
CA ALA A 330 21.42 8.66 -12.16
C ALA A 330 21.47 9.28 -13.57
N GLY A 331 21.39 10.61 -13.68
CA GLY A 331 21.38 11.33 -14.95
C GLY A 331 20.03 11.27 -15.67
N LEU A 332 18.92 11.09 -14.94
CA LEU A 332 17.57 11.18 -15.48
C LEU A 332 16.94 12.53 -15.16
N ASP A 333 16.45 13.21 -16.18
CA ASP A 333 15.72 14.48 -16.03
C ASP A 333 14.30 14.22 -15.52
N ASN A 334 13.88 14.97 -14.51
CA ASN A 334 12.52 14.92 -13.98
C ASN A 334 11.65 15.90 -14.77
N LEU A 335 10.86 15.40 -15.74
CA LEU A 335 10.07 16.26 -16.62
C LEU A 335 8.77 16.73 -15.97
N ALA A 336 8.04 15.80 -15.35
CA ALA A 336 6.75 16.07 -14.72
C ALA A 336 6.42 14.97 -13.71
N HIS A 337 5.47 15.24 -12.83
CA HIS A 337 4.82 14.20 -12.06
C HIS A 337 3.33 14.48 -11.94
N HIS A 338 2.54 13.42 -11.73
CA HIS A 338 1.10 13.50 -11.56
C HIS A 338 0.70 12.68 -10.34
N ALA A 339 0.21 13.35 -9.31
CA ALA A 339 -0.31 12.74 -8.08
C ALA A 339 -1.82 12.51 -8.20
N PHE A 340 -2.29 11.36 -7.72
CA PHE A 340 -3.69 10.94 -7.79
C PHE A 340 -4.09 10.07 -6.59
N GLY A 341 -3.56 10.36 -5.40
CA GLY A 341 -3.87 9.71 -4.13
C GLY A 341 -5.36 9.44 -3.84
N PRO A 342 -6.29 10.39 -4.07
CA PRO A 342 -7.73 10.15 -3.88
C PRO A 342 -8.27 8.97 -4.71
N ASP A 343 -7.72 8.75 -5.91
CA ASP A 343 -8.12 7.65 -6.77
C ASP A 343 -7.59 6.30 -6.26
N TYR A 344 -6.48 6.29 -5.52
CA TYR A 344 -6.06 5.08 -4.79
C TYR A 344 -6.95 4.82 -3.58
N ALA A 345 -7.34 5.85 -2.82
CA ALA A 345 -8.31 5.67 -1.73
C ALA A 345 -9.60 5.02 -2.26
N GLU A 346 -10.11 5.49 -3.39
CA GLU A 346 -11.26 4.87 -4.05
C GLU A 346 -10.99 3.45 -4.57
N THR A 347 -9.82 3.19 -5.14
CA THR A 347 -9.42 1.84 -5.57
C THR A 347 -9.45 0.85 -4.39
N LEU A 348 -8.89 1.24 -3.24
CA LEU A 348 -8.86 0.44 -2.01
C LEU A 348 -10.27 0.21 -1.45
N ARG A 349 -11.13 1.23 -1.49
CA ARG A 349 -12.54 1.11 -1.09
C ARG A 349 -13.28 0.07 -1.92
N ARG A 350 -13.05 0.04 -3.23
CA ARG A 350 -13.64 -0.96 -4.13
C ARG A 350 -13.10 -2.37 -3.90
N TRP A 351 -11.78 -2.51 -3.71
CA TRP A 351 -11.19 -3.81 -3.36
C TRP A 351 -11.72 -4.33 -2.03
N ARG A 352 -11.82 -3.47 -1.02
CA ARG A 352 -12.37 -3.81 0.30
C ARG A 352 -13.82 -4.26 0.20
N SER A 353 -14.64 -3.52 -0.53
CA SER A 353 -16.04 -3.89 -0.79
C SER A 353 -16.14 -5.24 -1.50
N ALA A 354 -15.37 -5.46 -2.58
CA ALA A 354 -15.36 -6.73 -3.30
C ALA A 354 -14.87 -7.90 -2.41
N TYR A 355 -13.86 -7.65 -1.58
CA TYR A 355 -13.34 -8.60 -0.60
C TYR A 355 -14.41 -9.01 0.43
N HIS A 356 -15.18 -8.05 0.96
CA HIS A 356 -16.31 -8.35 1.86
C HIS A 356 -17.41 -9.17 1.17
N HIS A 357 -17.76 -8.83 -0.07
CA HIS A 357 -18.73 -9.62 -0.84
C HIS A 357 -18.24 -11.05 -1.08
N ALA A 358 -16.93 -11.25 -1.24
CA ALA A 358 -16.31 -12.55 -1.44
C ALA A 358 -15.93 -13.27 -0.12
N HIS A 359 -16.32 -12.75 1.05
CA HIS A 359 -15.86 -13.24 2.37
C HIS A 359 -16.02 -14.77 2.53
N GLN A 360 -17.19 -15.32 2.16
CA GLN A 360 -17.43 -16.77 2.25
C GLN A 360 -16.52 -17.58 1.32
N GLN A 361 -16.24 -17.06 0.13
CA GLN A 361 -15.36 -17.71 -0.85
C GLN A 361 -13.90 -17.66 -0.38
N VAL A 362 -13.47 -16.57 0.25
CA VAL A 362 -12.16 -16.45 0.89
C VAL A 362 -12.04 -17.48 2.01
N ALA A 363 -13.02 -17.55 2.92
CA ALA A 363 -13.01 -18.54 4.00
C ALA A 363 -12.97 -19.99 3.47
N ALA A 364 -13.68 -20.28 2.38
CA ALA A 364 -13.69 -21.59 1.74
C ALA A 364 -12.33 -22.01 1.15
N GLN A 365 -11.41 -21.07 0.91
CA GLN A 365 -10.01 -21.37 0.52
C GLN A 365 -9.13 -21.79 1.71
N GLY A 366 -9.66 -21.80 2.94
CA GLY A 366 -8.95 -22.24 4.14
C GLY A 366 -8.22 -21.12 4.90
N PHE A 367 -8.45 -19.86 4.54
CA PHE A 367 -7.94 -18.72 5.32
C PHE A 367 -8.66 -18.61 6.67
N ASP A 368 -7.89 -18.41 7.74
CA ASP A 368 -8.45 -18.26 9.08
C ASP A 368 -9.03 -16.85 9.32
N ALA A 369 -9.83 -16.71 10.37
CA ALA A 369 -10.47 -15.43 10.72
C ALA A 369 -9.44 -14.34 11.02
N ARG A 370 -8.27 -14.69 11.55
CA ARG A 370 -7.20 -13.73 11.86
C ARG A 370 -6.67 -13.11 10.57
N PHE A 371 -6.31 -13.93 9.58
CA PHE A 371 -5.84 -13.46 8.27
C PHE A 371 -6.88 -12.54 7.65
N MET A 372 -8.15 -12.96 7.64
CA MET A 372 -9.21 -12.20 7.01
C MET A 372 -9.42 -10.82 7.65
N ARG A 373 -9.40 -10.75 8.98
CA ARG A 373 -9.46 -9.48 9.72
C ARG A 373 -8.25 -8.59 9.45
N ILE A 374 -7.05 -9.15 9.40
CA ILE A 374 -5.83 -8.40 9.09
C ILE A 374 -5.86 -7.86 7.65
N TRP A 375 -6.40 -8.62 6.71
CA TRP A 375 -6.53 -8.19 5.32
C TRP A 375 -7.54 -7.06 5.16
N ASP A 376 -8.66 -7.11 5.88
CA ASP A 376 -9.61 -6.00 5.93
C ASP A 376 -8.99 -4.73 6.53
N LEU A 377 -8.27 -4.88 7.65
CA LEU A 377 -7.54 -3.78 8.27
C LEU A 377 -6.52 -3.17 7.33
N TYR A 378 -5.85 -3.97 6.51
CA TYR A 378 -4.93 -3.48 5.49
C TYR A 378 -5.60 -2.53 4.50
N PHE A 379 -6.73 -2.90 3.92
CA PHE A 379 -7.43 -2.01 2.99
C PHE A 379 -7.86 -0.71 3.67
N ALA A 380 -8.48 -0.81 4.85
CA ALA A 380 -8.94 0.38 5.59
C ALA A 380 -7.78 1.30 6.02
N TYR A 381 -6.65 0.72 6.42
CA TYR A 381 -5.44 1.45 6.82
C TYR A 381 -4.84 2.23 5.67
N CYS A 382 -4.71 1.60 4.50
CA CYS A 382 -4.22 2.28 3.32
C CYS A 382 -5.23 3.34 2.83
N GLU A 383 -6.52 3.02 2.80
CA GLU A 383 -7.58 3.96 2.39
C GLU A 383 -7.52 5.24 3.24
N ALA A 384 -7.47 5.10 4.56
CA ALA A 384 -7.36 6.23 5.49
C ALA A 384 -6.07 7.04 5.27
N ALA A 385 -4.94 6.40 4.97
CA ALA A 385 -3.67 7.08 4.74
C ALA A 385 -3.68 7.94 3.46
N PHE A 386 -4.34 7.48 2.39
CA PHE A 386 -4.54 8.25 1.17
C PHE A 386 -5.56 9.38 1.36
N ASP A 387 -6.70 9.10 2.00
CA ASP A 387 -7.75 10.10 2.28
C ASP A 387 -7.23 11.28 3.14
N GLU A 388 -6.29 11.03 4.04
CA GLU A 388 -5.68 12.05 4.92
C GLU A 388 -4.36 12.63 4.35
N GLY A 389 -3.94 12.23 3.15
CA GLY A 389 -2.75 12.76 2.49
C GLY A 389 -1.43 12.40 3.18
N ARG A 390 -1.41 11.34 4.00
CA ARG A 390 -0.15 10.80 4.57
C ARG A 390 0.66 10.11 3.48
N THR A 391 -0.02 9.37 2.63
CA THR A 391 0.53 8.72 1.44
C THR A 391 -0.15 9.25 0.19
N ASP A 392 0.56 9.20 -0.92
CA ASP A 392 0.06 9.58 -2.24
C ASP A 392 0.49 8.52 -3.26
N VAL A 393 -0.02 8.56 -4.48
CA VAL A 393 0.47 7.76 -5.60
C VAL A 393 0.76 8.66 -6.77
N VAL A 394 1.95 8.50 -7.33
CA VAL A 394 2.52 9.47 -8.24
C VAL A 394 3.08 8.77 -9.47
N GLN A 395 2.69 9.25 -10.65
CA GLN A 395 3.35 8.93 -11.92
C GLN A 395 4.46 9.95 -12.17
N PHE A 396 5.71 9.51 -12.10
CA PHE A 396 6.90 10.30 -12.41
C PHE A 396 7.31 10.09 -13.87
N LEU A 397 7.35 11.18 -14.63
CA LEU A 397 7.88 11.20 -15.99
C LEU A 397 9.36 11.58 -15.96
N LEU A 398 10.21 10.66 -16.38
CA LEU A 398 11.66 10.81 -16.44
C LEU A 398 12.14 10.75 -17.89
N GLN A 399 13.28 11.39 -18.19
CA GLN A 399 13.94 11.31 -19.49
C GLN A 399 15.43 11.04 -19.35
N ARG A 400 16.00 10.27 -20.29
CA ARG A 400 17.43 10.00 -20.38
C ARG A 400 18.16 11.01 -21.25
#